data_AF-A0A3C1LTL4-F1
#
_entry.id   AF-A0A3C1LTL4-F1
#
_cell.length_a   1.000
_cell.length_b   1.000
_cell.length_c   1.000
_cell.angle_alpha   90.00
_cell.angle_beta   90.00
_cell.angle_gamma   90.00
#
_symmetry.space_group_name_H-M   'P 1'
#
loop_
_entity.id
_entity.type
_entity.pdbx_description
1 polymer ?
#
loop_
_entity_poly.entity_id
_entity_poly.type
_entity_poly.pdbx_seq_one_letter_code
_entity_poly.pdbx_strand_id
1 'polypeptide(L)'
;GDSKYGMTPKQITEAYRIMMSKGVKHFGIHCMAASCCLDDNYYPKLANMLFKIVVEMKKLGINIEIVDLGGGIGIPYRPSEKAVDIHAIGEGVRLEYDSILAPQGIKVAIYTELGRWITGPNGYLVASVHGRKDTYKKYVGLDASACDLMRPAMYGAYHHMTVLGKEKDEPAGNFDVVGGLCENNDKFAIDRALPKTNYGDIIVIHDAGAHGRSMGYNYNGLPRCGELLMNERGQVKLIRRSESLDDIFATFDVDEDFNYQS
;
A
#
# COMPACT_ATOMS: atom_id res chain seq x y z
N GLY A 1 1.10 7.54 22.42
CA GLY A 1 0.34 8.36 21.47
C GLY A 1 -1.06 7.82 21.42
N ASP A 2 -2.02 8.68 21.05
CA ASP A 2 -3.38 8.22 20.80
C ASP A 2 -3.39 7.34 19.55
N SER A 3 -3.72 6.07 19.76
CA SER A 3 -3.89 5.06 18.73
C SER A 3 -5.19 4.34 19.00
N LYS A 4 -5.98 4.07 17.96
CA LYS A 4 -7.17 3.22 18.06
C LYS A 4 -6.83 1.74 18.31
N TYR A 5 -5.56 1.35 18.15
CA TYR A 5 -5.08 -0.02 18.29
C TYR A 5 -3.96 -0.15 19.32
N GLY A 6 -3.77 -1.38 19.77
CA GLY A 6 -2.72 -1.77 20.71
C GLY A 6 -3.18 -1.75 22.16
N MET A 7 -2.23 -2.07 23.03
CA MET A 7 -2.44 -2.13 24.47
C MET A 7 -1.27 -1.42 25.16
N THR A 8 -1.57 -0.71 26.25
CA THR A 8 -0.52 -0.19 27.14
C THR A 8 0.23 -1.35 27.81
N PRO A 9 1.47 -1.15 28.32
CA PRO A 9 2.21 -2.20 29.01
C PRO A 9 1.43 -2.88 30.17
N LYS A 10 0.61 -2.10 30.90
CA LYS A 10 -0.27 -2.62 31.96
C LYS A 10 -1.35 -3.53 31.39
N GLN A 11 -2.01 -3.11 30.31
CA GLN A 11 -3.03 -3.90 29.63
C GLN A 11 -2.46 -5.19 29.02
N ILE A 12 -1.26 -5.14 28.43
CA ILE A 12 -0.58 -6.33 27.89
C ILE A 12 -0.38 -7.38 28.98
N THR A 13 0.14 -6.96 30.14
CA THR A 13 0.38 -7.87 31.27
C THR A 13 -0.91 -8.52 31.76
N GLU A 14 -1.98 -7.73 31.90
CA GLU A 14 -3.28 -8.22 32.34
C GLU A 14 -3.92 -9.16 31.32
N ALA A 15 -3.85 -8.82 30.02
CA ALA A 15 -4.36 -9.65 28.95
C ALA A 15 -3.70 -11.04 28.94
N TYR A 16 -2.36 -11.11 29.08
CA TYR A 16 -1.68 -12.41 29.14
C TYR A 16 -2.11 -13.23 30.36
N ARG A 17 -2.26 -12.62 31.53
CA ARG A 17 -2.74 -13.32 32.74
C ARG A 17 -4.14 -13.90 32.55
N ILE A 18 -5.05 -13.12 31.98
CA ILE A 18 -6.41 -13.57 31.67
C ILE A 18 -6.38 -14.74 30.68
N MET A 19 -5.55 -14.67 29.64
CA MET A 19 -5.48 -15.73 28.63
C MET A 19 -4.83 -17.01 29.19
N MET A 20 -3.81 -16.87 30.05
CA MET A 20 -3.22 -18.01 30.76
C MET A 20 -4.24 -18.70 31.67
N SER A 21 -5.07 -17.95 32.40
CA SER A 21 -6.11 -18.54 33.26
C SER A 21 -7.20 -19.26 32.46
N LYS A 22 -7.35 -18.93 31.17
CA LYS A 22 -8.21 -19.63 30.21
C LYS A 22 -7.52 -20.80 29.49
N GLY A 23 -6.27 -21.12 29.85
CA GLY A 23 -5.54 -22.28 29.32
C GLY A 23 -4.72 -22.00 28.06
N VAL A 24 -4.55 -20.74 27.64
CA VAL A 24 -3.64 -20.40 26.53
C VAL A 24 -2.19 -20.59 26.96
N LYS A 25 -1.42 -21.28 26.11
CA LYS A 25 -0.03 -21.68 26.38
C LYS A 25 1.00 -20.97 25.49
N HIS A 26 0.59 -20.55 24.30
CA HIS A 26 1.46 -19.99 23.28
C HIS A 26 1.08 -18.54 23.03
N PHE A 27 2.05 -17.64 23.08
CA PHE A 27 1.82 -16.21 22.97
C PHE A 27 2.74 -15.58 21.93
N GLY A 28 2.22 -14.56 21.26
CA GLY A 28 2.98 -13.68 20.37
C GLY A 28 2.75 -12.23 20.74
N ILE A 29 3.69 -11.37 20.37
CA ILE A 29 3.56 -9.92 20.46
C ILE A 29 3.71 -9.31 19.07
N HIS A 30 2.84 -8.36 18.73
CA HIS A 30 2.84 -7.67 17.45
C HIS A 30 2.88 -6.16 17.70
N CYS A 31 3.62 -5.43 16.87
CA CYS A 31 3.51 -3.98 16.80
C CYS A 31 3.77 -3.48 15.38
N MET A 32 2.93 -2.55 14.93
CA MET A 32 3.14 -1.74 13.74
C MET A 32 3.11 -0.27 14.17
N ALA A 33 4.25 0.40 14.11
CA ALA A 33 4.41 1.77 14.60
C ALA A 33 4.35 2.84 13.49
N ALA A 34 4.58 2.45 12.23
CA ALA A 34 4.52 3.35 11.09
C ALA A 34 4.03 2.63 9.82
N SER A 35 3.66 3.41 8.81
CA SER A 35 3.40 2.94 7.44
C SER A 35 4.30 3.69 6.47
N CYS A 36 4.89 2.96 5.52
CA CYS A 36 5.74 3.51 4.45
C CYS A 36 6.98 4.30 4.94
N CYS A 37 7.67 3.80 5.96
CA CYS A 37 8.91 4.36 6.49
C CYS A 37 10.11 4.02 5.58
N LEU A 38 10.90 5.04 5.26
CA LEU A 38 12.15 4.93 4.48
C LEU A 38 13.40 5.06 5.38
N ASP A 39 13.30 4.70 6.67
CA ASP A 39 14.43 4.64 7.63
C ASP A 39 14.81 3.17 7.88
N ASP A 40 16.04 2.81 7.52
CA ASP A 40 16.60 1.47 7.75
C ASP A 40 16.64 1.11 9.26
N ASN A 41 16.55 2.09 10.15
CA ASN A 41 16.52 1.88 11.60
C ASN A 41 15.13 1.67 12.19
N TYR A 42 14.05 1.72 11.38
CA TYR A 42 12.68 1.57 11.88
C TYR A 42 12.47 0.22 12.59
N TYR A 43 12.77 -0.88 11.90
CA TYR A 43 12.65 -2.23 12.47
C TYR A 43 13.64 -2.51 13.59
N PRO A 44 14.93 -2.14 13.52
CA PRO A 44 15.84 -2.27 14.67
C PRO A 44 15.31 -1.57 15.93
N LYS A 45 14.82 -0.33 15.83
CA LYS A 45 14.22 0.39 16.97
C LYS A 45 12.97 -0.31 17.50
N LEU A 46 12.13 -0.82 16.61
CA LEU A 46 10.92 -1.54 16.98
C LEU A 46 11.23 -2.88 17.66
N ALA A 47 12.19 -3.63 17.11
CA ALA A 47 12.68 -4.89 17.66
C ALA A 47 13.28 -4.68 19.05
N ASN A 48 14.13 -3.66 19.24
CA ASN A 48 14.69 -3.30 20.55
C ASN A 48 13.58 -3.11 21.60
N MET A 49 12.52 -2.38 21.25
CA MET A 49 11.37 -2.16 22.13
C MET A 49 10.65 -3.47 22.46
N LEU A 50 10.29 -4.26 21.44
CA LEU A 50 9.55 -5.50 21.63
C LEU A 50 10.35 -6.56 22.39
N PHE A 51 11.64 -6.69 22.11
CA PHE A 51 12.52 -7.63 22.81
C PHE A 51 12.64 -7.29 24.29
N LYS A 52 12.72 -6.01 24.66
CA LYS A 52 12.65 -5.60 26.08
C LYS A 52 11.32 -6.00 26.73
N ILE A 53 10.20 -5.88 26.02
CA ILE A 53 8.89 -6.32 26.53
C ILE A 53 8.88 -7.85 26.71
N VAL A 54 9.41 -8.61 25.75
CA VAL A 54 9.52 -10.07 25.84
C VAL A 54 10.30 -10.50 27.09
N VAL A 55 11.39 -9.80 27.40
CA VAL A 55 12.18 -10.03 28.62
C VAL A 55 11.36 -9.80 29.89
N GLU A 56 10.62 -8.68 29.95
CA GLU A 56 9.74 -8.41 31.10
C GLU A 56 8.61 -9.45 31.22
N MET A 57 8.03 -9.89 30.10
CA MET A 57 7.01 -10.94 30.10
C MET A 57 7.57 -12.28 30.60
N LYS A 58 8.81 -12.62 30.24
CA LYS A 58 9.49 -13.83 30.70
C LYS A 58 9.65 -13.84 32.23
N LYS A 59 9.98 -12.70 32.84
CA LYS A 59 10.06 -12.55 34.31
C LYS A 59 8.73 -12.83 35.02
N LEU A 60 7.61 -12.66 34.31
CA LEU A 60 6.26 -12.92 34.81
C LEU A 60 5.76 -14.34 34.49
N GLY A 61 6.63 -15.22 33.97
CA GLY A 61 6.27 -16.59 33.58
C GLY A 61 5.51 -16.69 32.26
N ILE A 62 5.40 -15.59 31.50
CA ILE A 62 4.74 -15.56 30.19
C ILE A 62 5.78 -15.89 29.13
N ASN A 63 5.57 -16.99 28.39
CA ASN A 63 6.45 -17.39 27.31
C ASN A 63 5.96 -16.82 25.97
N ILE A 64 6.68 -15.83 25.44
CA ILE A 64 6.44 -15.32 24.09
C ILE A 64 7.26 -16.16 23.11
N GLU A 65 6.61 -16.66 22.07
CA GLU A 65 7.21 -17.50 21.02
C GLU A 65 7.32 -16.77 19.69
N ILE A 66 6.52 -15.72 19.50
CA ILE A 66 6.45 -14.95 18.25
C ILE A 66 6.63 -13.46 18.56
N VAL A 67 7.52 -12.81 17.80
CA VAL A 67 7.62 -11.36 17.73
C VAL A 67 7.35 -10.95 16.29
N ASP A 68 6.23 -10.28 16.08
CA ASP A 68 5.85 -9.73 14.78
C ASP A 68 6.15 -8.22 14.75
N LEU A 69 7.06 -7.84 13.84
CA LEU A 69 7.46 -6.45 13.62
C LEU A 69 6.44 -5.69 12.74
N GLY A 70 5.34 -6.36 12.38
CA GLY A 70 4.26 -5.82 11.58
C GLY A 70 4.74 -5.39 10.20
N GLY A 71 3.97 -4.52 9.55
CA GLY A 71 4.40 -3.85 8.33
C GLY A 71 5.23 -2.59 8.61
N GLY A 72 5.20 -1.69 7.64
CA GLY A 72 5.66 -0.31 7.84
C GLY A 72 6.90 0.07 7.05
N ILE A 73 7.69 -0.89 6.57
CA ILE A 73 8.75 -0.62 5.59
C ILE A 73 8.13 -0.09 4.29
N GLY A 74 8.70 1.00 3.79
CA GLY A 74 8.22 1.73 2.62
C GLY A 74 8.96 1.40 1.33
N ILE A 75 8.48 2.03 0.27
CA ILE A 75 9.11 2.09 -1.05
C ILE A 75 9.24 3.55 -1.46
N PRO A 76 10.25 3.92 -2.25
CA PRO A 76 10.34 5.25 -2.82
C PRO A 76 9.20 5.43 -3.83
N TYR A 77 8.36 6.44 -3.63
CA TYR A 77 7.35 6.84 -4.60
C TYR A 77 7.86 7.96 -5.52
N ARG A 78 8.89 8.69 -5.08
CA ARG A 78 9.57 9.74 -5.83
C ARG A 78 10.92 9.25 -6.34
N PRO A 79 11.36 9.66 -7.54
CA PRO A 79 12.68 9.31 -8.06
C PRO A 79 13.85 9.76 -7.17
N SER A 80 13.66 10.82 -6.37
CA SER A 80 14.67 11.34 -5.44
C SER A 80 14.72 10.61 -4.11
N GLU A 81 13.73 9.77 -3.78
CA GLU A 81 13.69 9.03 -2.54
C GLU A 81 14.61 7.82 -2.61
N LYS A 82 15.36 7.57 -1.53
CA LYS A 82 16.21 6.40 -1.41
C LYS A 82 15.36 5.20 -0.98
N ALA A 83 15.53 4.06 -1.66
CA ALA A 83 14.99 2.80 -1.19
C ALA A 83 15.66 2.35 0.11
N VAL A 84 14.90 1.66 0.95
CA VAL A 84 15.44 1.00 2.14
C VAL A 84 16.38 -0.15 1.75
N ASP A 85 17.36 -0.43 2.59
CA ASP A 85 18.17 -1.64 2.49
C ASP A 85 17.58 -2.72 3.39
N ILE A 86 16.84 -3.66 2.79
CA ILE A 86 16.17 -4.73 3.52
C ILE A 86 17.16 -5.68 4.23
N HIS A 87 18.38 -5.82 3.70
CA HIS A 87 19.42 -6.62 4.34
C HIS A 87 20.00 -5.90 5.55
N ALA A 88 20.27 -4.59 5.43
CA ALA A 88 20.72 -3.77 6.56
C ALA A 88 19.67 -3.73 7.69
N ILE A 89 18.39 -3.64 7.34
CA ILE A 89 17.28 -3.74 8.29
C ILE A 89 17.30 -5.08 9.03
N GLY A 90 17.38 -6.20 8.29
CA GLY A 90 17.41 -7.53 8.87
C GLY A 90 18.61 -7.75 9.79
N GLU A 91 19.78 -7.25 9.38
CA GLU A 91 21.00 -7.27 10.19
C GLU A 91 20.84 -6.45 11.48
N GLY A 92 20.25 -5.26 11.41
CA GLY A 92 19.97 -4.46 12.59
C GLY A 92 19.03 -5.16 13.58
N VAL A 93 17.99 -5.85 13.09
CA VAL A 93 17.11 -6.68 13.94
C VAL A 93 17.87 -7.83 14.59
N ARG A 94 18.77 -8.49 13.85
CA ARG A 94 19.62 -9.56 14.38
C ARG A 94 20.52 -9.06 15.50
N LEU A 95 21.16 -7.90 15.34
CA LEU A 95 22.01 -7.30 16.37
C LEU A 95 21.23 -7.02 17.67
N GLU A 96 20.00 -6.52 17.56
CA GLU A 96 19.12 -6.30 18.72
C GLU A 96 18.72 -7.62 19.39
N TYR A 97 18.46 -8.66 18.61
CA TYR A 97 18.15 -10.00 19.12
C TYR A 97 19.34 -10.57 19.91
N ASP A 98 20.54 -10.51 19.33
CA ASP A 98 21.77 -11.03 19.92
C ASP A 98 22.18 -10.25 21.18
N SER A 99 21.85 -8.96 21.24
CA SER A 99 22.11 -8.12 22.41
C SER A 99 21.12 -8.36 23.56
N ILE A 100 19.84 -8.61 23.27
CA ILE A 100 18.77 -8.58 24.27
C ILE A 100 18.26 -9.97 24.63
N LEU A 101 17.91 -10.79 23.64
CA LEU A 101 17.23 -12.07 23.85
C LEU A 101 18.20 -13.24 24.00
N ALA A 102 19.23 -13.30 23.15
CA ALA A 102 20.18 -14.42 23.14
C ALA A 102 20.90 -14.62 24.50
N PRO A 103 21.38 -13.57 25.21
CA PRO A 103 22.05 -13.75 26.50
C PRO A 103 21.13 -14.29 27.61
N GLN A 104 19.81 -14.20 27.40
CA GLN A 104 18.80 -14.68 28.34
C GLN A 104 18.28 -16.07 27.96
N GLY A 105 18.82 -16.69 26.90
CA GLY A 105 18.37 -17.97 26.38
C GLY A 105 16.93 -17.95 25.83
N ILE A 106 16.39 -16.76 25.53
CA ILE A 106 15.04 -16.60 24.97
C ILE A 106 15.12 -16.86 23.47
N LYS A 107 14.23 -17.71 22.96
CA LYS A 107 14.07 -17.98 21.53
C LYS A 107 12.69 -17.57 21.08
N VAL A 108 12.63 -16.75 20.03
CA VAL A 108 11.38 -16.33 19.39
C VAL A 108 11.50 -16.46 17.87
N ALA A 109 10.39 -16.72 17.20
CA ALA A 109 10.28 -16.56 15.76
C ALA A 109 9.95 -15.09 15.45
N ILE A 110 10.69 -14.52 14.49
CA ILE A 110 10.51 -13.13 14.06
C ILE A 110 9.70 -13.12 12.76
N TYR A 111 8.61 -12.34 12.74
CA TYR A 111 7.73 -12.16 11.58
C TYR A 111 7.69 -10.70 11.15
N THR A 112 7.31 -10.49 9.88
CA THR A 112 7.09 -9.18 9.27
C THR A 112 5.93 -9.25 8.28
N GLU A 113 5.23 -8.13 8.07
CA GLU A 113 4.03 -8.04 7.22
C GLU A 113 4.23 -7.06 6.05
N LEU A 114 5.22 -7.36 5.19
CA LEU A 114 5.75 -6.45 4.15
C LEU A 114 4.89 -6.31 2.89
N GLY A 115 3.58 -6.03 3.03
CA GLY A 115 2.65 -5.94 1.90
C GLY A 115 3.06 -4.91 0.83
N ARG A 116 3.20 -3.63 1.24
CA ARG A 116 3.55 -2.53 0.32
C ARG A 116 4.91 -2.72 -0.33
N TRP A 117 5.90 -3.15 0.45
CA TRP A 117 7.27 -3.33 -0.03
C TRP A 117 7.35 -4.40 -1.13
N ILE A 118 6.62 -5.51 -0.98
CA ILE A 118 6.56 -6.59 -1.97
C ILE A 118 5.77 -6.16 -3.21
N THR A 119 4.55 -5.63 -3.02
CA THR A 119 3.59 -5.46 -4.13
C THR A 119 3.69 -4.12 -4.83
N GLY A 120 4.08 -3.05 -4.14
CA GLY A 120 4.02 -1.68 -4.63
C GLY A 120 4.75 -1.45 -5.95
N PRO A 121 6.08 -1.72 -6.02
CA PRO A 121 6.89 -1.45 -7.21
C PRO A 121 6.52 -2.34 -8.41
N ASN A 122 5.77 -3.42 -8.18
CA ASN A 122 5.45 -4.42 -9.19
C ASN A 122 4.09 -4.20 -9.88
N GLY A 123 3.44 -3.06 -9.64
CA GLY A 123 2.18 -2.71 -10.29
C GLY A 123 2.18 -1.29 -10.81
N TYR A 124 1.51 -1.09 -11.95
CA TYR A 124 1.41 0.18 -12.66
C TYR A 124 -0.04 0.40 -13.07
N LEU A 125 -0.53 1.64 -12.97
CA LEU A 125 -1.77 2.03 -13.63
C LEU A 125 -1.40 2.67 -14.96
N VAL A 126 -1.84 2.04 -16.05
CA VAL A 126 -1.56 2.47 -17.42
C VAL A 126 -2.85 3.02 -18.00
N ALA A 127 -2.81 4.28 -18.45
CA ALA A 127 -3.99 5.00 -18.91
C ALA A 127 -3.65 5.88 -20.13
N SER A 128 -4.60 6.02 -21.05
CA SER A 128 -4.51 6.89 -22.21
C SER A 128 -4.95 8.31 -21.87
N VAL A 129 -4.30 9.31 -22.46
CA VAL A 129 -4.75 10.70 -22.41
C VAL A 129 -6.03 10.84 -23.24
N HIS A 130 -7.14 11.10 -22.56
CA HIS A 130 -8.46 11.26 -23.17
C HIS A 130 -8.94 12.71 -23.21
N GLY A 131 -8.27 13.64 -22.51
CA GLY A 131 -8.66 15.04 -22.45
C GLY A 131 -7.50 15.98 -22.21
N ARG A 132 -7.57 17.19 -22.78
CA ARG A 132 -6.64 18.28 -22.45
C ARG A 132 -7.42 19.58 -22.34
N LYS A 133 -7.08 20.37 -21.32
CA LYS A 133 -7.69 21.69 -21.10
C LYS A 133 -6.63 22.68 -20.66
N ASP A 134 -6.62 23.85 -21.29
CA ASP A 134 -5.80 24.99 -20.87
C ASP A 134 -6.74 26.11 -20.43
N THR A 135 -6.63 26.50 -19.16
CA THR A 135 -7.47 27.52 -18.51
C THR A 135 -6.65 28.12 -17.37
N TYR A 136 -7.26 28.41 -16.21
CA TYR A 136 -6.54 28.79 -14.99
C TYR A 136 -5.39 27.82 -14.62
N LYS A 137 -5.49 26.55 -15.04
CA LYS A 137 -4.43 25.53 -15.00
C LYS A 137 -4.43 24.71 -16.29
N LYS A 138 -3.33 23.99 -16.53
CA LYS A 138 -3.22 22.98 -17.58
C LYS A 138 -3.61 21.62 -17.03
N TYR A 139 -4.54 20.95 -17.71
CA TYR A 139 -5.06 19.65 -17.31
C TYR A 139 -4.77 18.58 -18.36
N VAL A 140 -4.44 17.39 -17.88
CA VAL A 140 -4.35 16.16 -18.66
C VAL A 140 -5.35 15.17 -18.07
N GLY A 141 -6.43 14.91 -18.79
CA GLY A 141 -7.46 13.95 -18.41
C GLY A 141 -7.14 12.55 -18.93
N LEU A 142 -7.27 11.55 -18.08
CA LEU A 142 -6.99 10.15 -18.36
C LEU A 142 -8.28 9.34 -18.53
N ASP A 143 -8.21 8.22 -19.24
CA ASP A 143 -9.24 7.16 -19.28
C ASP A 143 -9.20 6.23 -18.05
N ALA A 144 -8.82 6.79 -16.89
CA ALA A 144 -8.79 6.15 -15.59
C ALA A 144 -9.33 7.13 -14.54
N SER A 145 -9.57 6.67 -13.31
CA SER A 145 -9.96 7.56 -12.21
C SER A 145 -9.46 7.10 -10.84
N ALA A 146 -9.83 7.84 -9.80
CA ALA A 146 -9.66 7.42 -8.42
C ALA A 146 -10.27 6.04 -8.12
N CYS A 147 -11.26 5.57 -8.91
CA CYS A 147 -11.77 4.19 -8.85
C CYS A 147 -10.69 3.13 -9.14
N ASP A 148 -9.68 3.46 -9.93
CA ASP A 148 -8.56 2.57 -10.29
C ASP A 148 -7.38 2.72 -9.31
N LEU A 149 -7.14 3.95 -8.84
CA LEU A 149 -6.09 4.27 -7.88
C LEU A 149 -6.53 5.43 -6.97
N MET A 150 -7.12 5.09 -5.82
CA MET A 150 -7.72 6.07 -4.90
C MET A 150 -6.68 6.89 -4.12
N ARG A 151 -5.45 6.38 -3.95
CA ARG A 151 -4.47 6.95 -3.00
C ARG A 151 -4.12 8.43 -3.25
N PRO A 152 -3.92 8.91 -4.49
CA PRO A 152 -3.69 10.33 -4.75
C PRO A 152 -4.88 11.19 -4.29
N ALA A 153 -6.11 10.78 -4.59
CA ALA A 153 -7.32 11.51 -4.20
C ALA A 153 -7.57 11.49 -2.68
N MET A 154 -7.35 10.35 -2.02
CA MET A 154 -7.65 10.16 -0.60
C MET A 154 -6.55 10.69 0.33
N TYR A 155 -5.27 10.52 -0.05
CA TYR A 155 -4.12 10.81 0.82
C TYR A 155 -3.19 11.89 0.29
N GLY A 156 -3.44 12.44 -0.91
CA GLY A 156 -2.45 13.27 -1.60
C GLY A 156 -1.18 12.49 -1.93
N ALA A 157 -1.26 11.17 -2.05
CA ALA A 157 -0.10 10.31 -2.26
C ALA A 157 0.56 10.63 -3.61
N TYR A 158 1.87 10.87 -3.59
CA TYR A 158 2.64 10.96 -4.81
C TYR A 158 2.81 9.57 -5.42
N HIS A 159 2.61 9.47 -6.73
CA HIS A 159 3.08 8.39 -7.56
C HIS A 159 3.88 8.98 -8.72
N HIS A 160 5.05 8.43 -9.02
CA HIS A 160 5.80 8.86 -10.19
C HIS A 160 5.01 8.57 -11.46
N MET A 161 5.19 9.43 -12.48
CA MET A 161 4.46 9.32 -13.74
C MET A 161 5.41 9.52 -14.89
N THR A 162 5.30 8.65 -15.90
CA THR A 162 6.00 8.81 -17.17
C THR A 162 4.99 8.81 -18.31
N VAL A 163 5.35 9.47 -19.41
CA VAL A 163 4.61 9.38 -20.67
C VAL A 163 5.39 8.41 -21.56
N LEU A 164 4.74 7.32 -21.98
CA LEU A 164 5.38 6.24 -22.71
C LEU A 164 6.03 6.74 -24.00
N GLY A 165 7.32 6.45 -24.18
CA GLY A 165 8.12 6.89 -25.32
C GLY A 165 8.64 8.34 -25.22
N LYS A 166 8.37 9.03 -24.11
CA LYS A 166 8.80 10.41 -23.82
C LYS A 166 9.45 10.53 -22.45
N GLU A 167 10.01 9.44 -21.93
CA GLU A 167 10.57 9.38 -20.58
C GLU A 167 11.79 10.28 -20.39
N LYS A 168 12.46 10.63 -21.49
CA LYS A 168 13.66 11.49 -21.52
C LYS A 168 13.37 12.90 -22.00
N ASP A 169 12.12 13.21 -22.34
CA ASP A 169 11.74 14.54 -22.81
C ASP A 169 11.72 15.50 -21.62
N GLU A 170 12.21 16.72 -21.84
CA GLU A 170 12.13 17.78 -20.85
C GLU A 170 10.66 18.16 -20.56
N PRO A 171 10.34 18.55 -19.31
CA PRO A 171 8.99 19.02 -18.99
C PRO A 171 8.55 20.19 -19.87
N ALA A 172 7.37 20.06 -20.47
CA ALA A 172 6.73 21.12 -21.26
C ALA A 172 5.89 22.08 -20.39
N GLY A 173 5.85 21.83 -19.08
CA GLY A 173 5.13 22.61 -18.07
C GLY A 173 4.64 21.73 -16.93
N ASN A 174 3.89 22.36 -16.01
CA ASN A 174 3.21 21.67 -14.93
C ASN A 174 1.73 21.45 -15.29
N PHE A 175 1.23 20.26 -14.96
CA PHE A 175 -0.12 19.82 -15.29
C PHE A 175 -0.80 19.21 -14.05
N ASP A 176 -2.08 19.50 -13.87
CA ASP A 176 -2.95 18.66 -13.05
C ASP A 176 -3.33 17.43 -13.90
N VAL A 177 -3.03 16.23 -13.39
CA VAL A 177 -3.40 14.95 -14.04
C VAL A 177 -4.67 14.44 -13.37
N VAL A 178 -5.75 14.34 -14.13
CA VAL A 178 -7.11 14.12 -13.62
C VAL A 178 -7.75 12.89 -14.21
N GLY A 179 -8.69 12.30 -13.48
CA GLY A 179 -9.49 11.18 -13.97
C GLY A 179 -10.80 11.60 -14.63
N GLY A 180 -11.66 10.62 -14.90
CA GLY A 180 -12.95 10.77 -15.59
C GLY A 180 -14.18 10.98 -14.70
N LEU A 181 -14.04 11.12 -13.37
CA LEU A 181 -15.17 11.29 -12.46
C LEU A 181 -15.63 12.75 -12.40
N CYS A 182 -16.90 12.96 -12.04
CA CYS A 182 -17.45 14.29 -11.74
C CYS A 182 -16.98 14.88 -10.40
N GLU A 183 -16.04 14.24 -9.71
CA GLU A 183 -15.58 14.63 -8.38
C GLU A 183 -14.32 15.51 -8.47
N ASN A 184 -14.29 16.62 -7.72
CA ASN A 184 -13.20 17.59 -7.83
C ASN A 184 -11.85 17.02 -7.32
N ASN A 185 -11.89 16.02 -6.44
CA ASN A 185 -10.70 15.35 -5.94
C ASN A 185 -10.20 14.21 -6.84
N ASP A 186 -10.84 13.94 -7.99
CA ASP A 186 -10.40 12.94 -8.96
C ASP A 186 -9.15 13.39 -9.72
N LYS A 187 -8.05 13.46 -8.98
CA LYS A 187 -6.75 13.94 -9.42
C LYS A 187 -5.69 12.94 -9.02
N PHE A 188 -4.97 12.42 -10.01
CA PHE A 188 -3.78 11.59 -9.79
C PHE A 188 -2.55 12.43 -9.44
N ALA A 189 -2.48 13.68 -9.90
CA ALA A 189 -1.42 14.61 -9.53
C ALA A 189 -1.86 16.06 -9.65
N ILE A 190 -1.25 16.92 -8.83
CA ILE A 190 -1.40 18.37 -8.86
C ILE A 190 -0.04 18.97 -9.22
N ASP A 191 -0.03 19.93 -10.16
CA ASP A 191 1.17 20.64 -10.61
C ASP A 191 2.36 19.73 -10.97
N ARG A 192 2.08 18.64 -11.69
CA ARG A 192 3.10 17.67 -12.11
C ARG A 192 3.87 18.18 -13.33
N ALA A 193 5.19 18.28 -13.21
CA ALA A 193 6.07 18.46 -14.36
C ALA A 193 5.97 17.23 -15.28
N LEU A 194 5.49 17.43 -16.52
CA LEU A 194 5.39 16.38 -17.54
C LEU A 194 5.89 16.90 -18.89
N PRO A 195 6.41 16.02 -19.77
CA PRO A 195 6.67 16.37 -21.15
C PRO A 195 5.36 16.70 -21.89
N LYS A 196 5.46 17.14 -23.13
CA LYS A 196 4.27 17.47 -23.94
C LYS A 196 3.40 16.22 -24.13
N THR A 197 2.20 16.25 -23.55
CA THR A 197 1.16 15.23 -23.72
C THR A 197 0.20 15.58 -24.86
N ASN A 198 -0.23 14.57 -25.61
CA ASN A 198 -1.23 14.64 -26.67
C ASN A 198 -2.34 13.62 -26.39
N TYR A 199 -3.50 13.81 -27.03
CA TYR A 199 -4.56 12.79 -27.03
C TYR A 199 -4.01 11.44 -27.51
N GLY A 200 -4.35 10.37 -26.82
CA GLY A 200 -3.91 9.01 -27.12
C GLY A 200 -2.50 8.65 -26.61
N ASP A 201 -1.73 9.61 -26.08
CA ASP A 201 -0.48 9.26 -25.38
C ASP A 201 -0.80 8.38 -24.17
N ILE A 202 0.10 7.45 -23.83
CA ILE A 202 -0.05 6.58 -22.66
C ILE A 202 0.72 7.18 -21.48
N ILE A 203 0.03 7.39 -20.36
CA ILE A 203 0.62 7.72 -19.07
C ILE A 203 0.73 6.44 -18.25
N VAL A 204 1.92 6.21 -17.69
CA VAL A 204 2.19 5.15 -16.73
C VAL A 204 2.34 5.78 -15.36
N ILE A 205 1.44 5.42 -14.44
CA ILE A 205 1.50 5.78 -13.03
C ILE A 205 2.18 4.62 -12.29
N HIS A 206 3.37 4.89 -11.76
CA HIS A 206 4.26 3.90 -11.14
C HIS A 206 3.84 3.55 -9.72
N ASP A 207 4.36 2.43 -9.19
CA ASP A 207 4.22 2.01 -7.79
C ASP A 207 2.76 1.80 -7.31
N ALA A 208 1.87 1.43 -8.23
CA ALA A 208 0.44 1.27 -8.01
C ALA A 208 0.04 -0.15 -7.54
N GLY A 209 0.98 -1.08 -7.42
CA GLY A 209 0.66 -2.48 -7.07
C GLY A 209 0.15 -2.67 -5.64
N ALA A 210 0.53 -1.79 -4.72
CA ALA A 210 0.04 -1.80 -3.35
C ALA A 210 -1.13 -0.83 -3.20
N HIS A 211 -2.28 -1.38 -2.81
CA HIS A 211 -3.51 -0.61 -2.57
C HIS A 211 -4.09 0.13 -3.80
N GLY A 212 -3.65 -0.18 -5.02
CA GLY A 212 -4.35 0.24 -6.24
C GLY A 212 -5.69 -0.48 -6.33
N ARG A 213 -5.67 -1.69 -6.90
CA ARG A 213 -6.88 -2.51 -7.08
C ARG A 213 -7.68 -2.76 -5.80
N SER A 214 -7.02 -3.02 -4.67
CA SER A 214 -7.72 -3.37 -3.43
C SER A 214 -8.48 -2.22 -2.78
N MET A 215 -8.15 -0.97 -3.12
CA MET A 215 -8.95 0.20 -2.75
C MET A 215 -9.90 0.63 -3.86
N GLY A 216 -9.95 -0.07 -5.00
CA GLY A 216 -10.81 0.27 -6.12
C GLY A 216 -12.29 0.11 -5.80
N TYR A 217 -13.12 0.89 -6.50
CA TYR A 217 -14.56 1.00 -6.27
C TYR A 217 -15.27 1.41 -7.57
N ASN A 218 -16.60 1.32 -7.63
CA ASN A 218 -17.40 1.50 -8.84
C ASN A 218 -18.22 2.80 -8.81
N TYR A 219 -17.60 3.92 -8.43
CA TYR A 219 -18.30 5.21 -8.40
C TYR A 219 -18.73 5.63 -9.80
N ASN A 220 -19.91 6.27 -9.90
CA ASN A 220 -20.61 6.56 -11.16
C ASN A 220 -20.88 5.32 -12.03
N GLY A 221 -20.92 4.11 -11.45
CA GLY A 221 -21.11 2.87 -12.20
C GLY A 221 -19.95 2.55 -13.15
N LEU A 222 -18.75 3.09 -12.89
CA LEU A 222 -17.57 2.74 -13.68
C LEU A 222 -17.13 1.31 -13.36
N PRO A 223 -17.03 0.41 -14.37
CA PRO A 223 -16.48 -0.92 -14.16
C PRO A 223 -14.99 -0.83 -13.82
N ARG A 224 -14.50 -1.67 -12.91
CA ARG A 224 -13.07 -1.72 -12.61
C ARG A 224 -12.28 -2.23 -13.82
N CYS A 225 -11.10 -1.65 -14.05
CA CYS A 225 -10.20 -2.02 -15.15
C CYS A 225 -9.72 -3.48 -15.12
N GLY A 226 -9.06 -3.95 -16.17
CA GLY A 226 -8.42 -5.27 -16.19
C GLY A 226 -7.06 -5.27 -15.49
N GLU A 227 -6.55 -6.45 -15.13
CA GLU A 227 -5.18 -6.65 -14.64
C GLU A 227 -4.42 -7.60 -15.58
N LEU A 228 -3.27 -7.13 -16.05
CA LEU A 228 -2.32 -7.90 -16.86
C LEU A 228 -1.11 -8.25 -15.98
N LEU A 229 -0.58 -9.45 -16.14
CA LEU A 229 0.66 -9.89 -15.50
C LEU A 229 1.68 -10.26 -16.57
N MET A 230 2.88 -9.69 -16.48
CA MET A 230 4.03 -10.10 -17.27
C MET A 230 4.82 -11.14 -16.46
N ASN A 231 5.06 -12.31 -17.05
CA ASN A 231 5.89 -13.33 -16.41
C ASN A 231 7.39 -13.09 -16.65
N GLU A 232 8.24 -13.89 -16.00
CA GLU A 232 9.71 -13.83 -16.12
C GLU A 232 10.24 -14.02 -17.56
N ARG A 233 9.42 -14.57 -18.46
CA ARG A 233 9.75 -14.77 -19.89
C ARG A 233 9.28 -13.61 -20.76
N GLY A 234 8.74 -12.53 -20.17
CA GLY A 234 8.18 -11.38 -20.88
C GLY A 234 6.80 -11.63 -21.51
N GLN A 235 6.14 -12.74 -21.19
CA GLN A 235 4.81 -13.03 -21.73
C GLN A 235 3.74 -12.35 -20.87
N VAL A 236 2.84 -11.62 -21.52
CA VAL A 236 1.73 -10.93 -20.87
C VAL A 236 0.50 -11.83 -20.84
N LYS A 237 -0.14 -11.96 -19.68
CA LYS A 237 -1.40 -12.67 -19.49
C LYS A 237 -2.43 -11.78 -18.82
N LEU A 238 -3.67 -11.85 -19.29
CA LEU A 238 -4.82 -11.31 -18.58
C LEU A 238 -5.11 -12.19 -17.36
N ILE A 239 -4.83 -11.68 -16.17
CA ILE A 239 -5.09 -12.38 -14.91
C ILE A 239 -6.44 -11.99 -14.30
N ARG A 240 -6.97 -10.83 -14.71
CA ARG A 240 -8.33 -10.38 -14.38
C ARG A 240 -8.87 -9.54 -15.52
N ARG A 241 -10.03 -9.89 -16.07
CA ARG A 241 -10.71 -9.06 -17.08
C ARG A 241 -11.24 -7.77 -16.44
N SER A 242 -11.45 -6.73 -17.26
CA SER A 242 -12.28 -5.60 -16.84
C SER A 242 -13.68 -6.08 -16.47
N GLU A 243 -14.29 -5.40 -15.51
CA GLU A 243 -15.70 -5.61 -15.20
C GLU A 243 -16.58 -5.15 -16.38
N SER A 244 -17.73 -5.80 -16.53
CA SER A 244 -18.82 -5.35 -17.40
C SER A 244 -19.90 -4.66 -16.56
N LEU A 245 -20.90 -4.09 -17.23
CA LEU A 245 -22.10 -3.60 -16.54
C LEU A 245 -22.82 -4.72 -15.79
N ASP A 246 -22.87 -5.93 -16.36
CA ASP A 246 -23.48 -7.08 -15.70
C ASP A 246 -22.83 -7.41 -14.35
N ASP A 247 -21.51 -7.25 -14.22
CA ASP A 247 -20.83 -7.46 -12.92
C ASP A 247 -21.28 -6.44 -11.87
N ILE A 248 -21.55 -5.20 -12.29
CA ILE A 248 -22.06 -4.14 -11.41
C ILE A 248 -23.47 -4.49 -10.94
N PHE A 249 -24.32 -4.97 -11.86
CA PHE A 249 -25.71 -5.30 -11.57
C PHE A 249 -25.89 -6.68 -10.92
N ALA A 250 -24.88 -7.55 -10.91
CA ALA A 250 -24.98 -8.92 -10.40
C ALA A 250 -25.38 -9.03 -8.92
N THR A 251 -25.29 -7.94 -8.15
CA THR A 251 -25.69 -7.88 -6.74
C THR A 251 -27.03 -7.18 -6.50
N PHE A 252 -27.68 -6.69 -7.57
CA PHE A 252 -29.00 -6.09 -7.47
C PHE A 252 -30.03 -7.22 -7.46
N ASP A 253 -30.80 -7.30 -6.37
CA ASP A 253 -32.02 -8.10 -6.34
C ASP A 253 -33.09 -7.29 -7.08
N VAL A 254 -33.03 -7.34 -8.42
CA VAL A 254 -34.10 -6.81 -9.25
C VAL A 254 -35.22 -7.84 -9.23
N ASP A 255 -36.24 -7.55 -8.42
CA ASP A 255 -37.50 -8.30 -8.45
C ASP A 255 -37.96 -8.44 -9.91
N GLU A 256 -38.53 -9.59 -10.28
CA GLU A 256 -39.08 -9.76 -11.61
C GLU A 256 -40.17 -8.71 -11.91
N ASP A 257 -40.81 -8.18 -10.86
CA ASP A 257 -41.77 -7.06 -10.91
C ASP A 257 -41.13 -5.71 -11.29
N PHE A 258 -39.81 -5.56 -11.17
CA PHE A 258 -39.04 -4.36 -11.56
C PHE A 258 -38.23 -4.55 -12.85
N ASN A 259 -38.38 -5.68 -13.56
CA ASN A 259 -37.79 -5.84 -14.88
C ASN A 259 -38.43 -4.83 -15.86
N TYR A 260 -37.66 -3.78 -16.18
CA TYR A 260 -38.01 -2.81 -17.20
C TYR A 260 -38.10 -3.56 -18.54
N GLN A 261 -39.31 -3.88 -18.98
CA GLN A 261 -39.54 -4.31 -20.36
C GLN A 261 -39.28 -3.10 -21.28
N SER A 262 -38.16 -3.12 -21.99
CA SER A 262 -37.94 -2.28 -23.19
C SER A 262 -37.24 -3.09 -24.27
#